data_AF-A0AAW0JJJ5-F1
#
_entry.id   AF-A0AAW0JJJ5-F1
#
_cell.length_a   1.000
_cell.length_b   1.000
_cell.length_c   1.000
_cell.angle_alpha   90.00
_cell.angle_beta   90.00
_cell.angle_gamma   90.00
#
_symmetry.space_group_name_H-M   'P 1'
#
loop_
_entity.id
_entity.type
_entity.pdbx_description
1 polymer ?
#
loop_
_entity_poly.entity_id
_entity_poly.type
_entity_poly.pdbx_seq_one_letter_code
_entity_poly.pdbx_strand_id
1 'polypeptide(L)'
;MSSVDSESASSSIRFSKACLKNVFSVLLIFIYLLLMAVAVFLVYQTITDFREKLKHPVMSVSYKEVDRYDAPGIALYPGQAQLLSCKHHYEVIPPLASPGQPGDRNCTTQRINYTHPFSNHTMQSALIVQGPQEVKKRELVFLQFRLNQSSEDFSAIDYLLFSSFQEFMQRWLSRSTGPISCRAHVVLNTGVKVGNGSGPAQDRGYPEPGGPLH
;
A
#
# COMPACT_ATOMS: atom_id res chain seq x y z
N MET A 1 48.23 -17.76 71.18
CA MET A 1 46.98 -17.13 70.70
C MET A 1 46.92 -15.75 71.34
N SER A 2 46.70 -14.62 70.68
CA SER A 2 46.06 -14.33 69.39
C SER A 2 46.36 -12.86 69.06
N SER A 3 47.12 -12.60 68.00
CA SER A 3 47.41 -11.24 67.54
C SER A 3 47.58 -11.24 66.02
N VAL A 4 46.59 -11.76 65.28
CA VAL A 4 46.57 -11.73 63.81
C VAL A 4 45.11 -11.74 63.31
N ASP A 5 44.28 -10.75 63.66
CA ASP A 5 42.92 -10.67 63.09
C ASP A 5 42.39 -9.24 62.85
N SER A 6 43.17 -8.19 63.10
CA SER A 6 42.69 -6.80 62.95
C SER A 6 43.22 -6.05 61.71
N GLU A 7 44.31 -6.50 61.07
CA GLU A 7 44.86 -5.85 59.86
C GLU A 7 44.19 -6.30 58.55
N SER A 8 43.68 -7.53 58.49
CA SER A 8 43.04 -8.11 57.30
C SER A 8 41.62 -7.54 57.05
N ALA A 9 40.89 -7.17 58.10
CA ALA A 9 39.56 -6.55 57.97
C ALA A 9 39.65 -5.10 57.47
N SER A 10 40.68 -4.35 57.89
CA SER A 10 40.91 -2.95 57.50
C SER A 10 41.28 -2.80 56.01
N SER A 11 42.06 -3.75 55.48
CA SER A 11 42.45 -3.79 54.07
C SER A 11 41.30 -4.23 53.15
N SER A 12 40.50 -5.22 53.56
CA SER A 12 39.31 -5.67 52.83
C SER A 12 38.21 -4.59 52.70
N ILE A 13 38.00 -3.77 53.74
CA ILE A 13 37.06 -2.63 53.71
C ILE A 13 37.55 -1.49 52.79
N ARG A 14 38.86 -1.28 52.68
CA ARG A 14 39.45 -0.30 51.74
C ARG A 14 39.39 -0.77 50.29
N PHE A 15 39.61 -2.06 50.04
CA PHE A 15 39.56 -2.66 48.69
C PHE A 15 38.12 -2.75 48.15
N SER A 16 37.16 -3.13 48.99
CA SER A 16 35.72 -3.12 48.66
C SER A 16 35.19 -1.72 48.37
N LYS A 17 35.69 -0.68 49.06
CA LYS A 17 35.38 0.73 48.72
C LYS A 17 35.88 1.14 47.32
N ALA A 18 37.03 0.63 46.87
CA ALA A 18 37.57 0.95 45.54
C ALA A 18 36.78 0.23 44.42
N CYS A 19 36.46 -1.06 44.60
CA CYS A 19 35.60 -1.80 43.66
C CYS A 19 34.17 -1.24 43.63
N LEU A 20 33.58 -0.90 44.78
CA LEU A 20 32.25 -0.28 44.85
C LEU A 20 32.23 1.08 44.17
N LYS A 21 33.30 1.88 44.29
CA LYS A 21 33.40 3.19 43.63
C LYS A 21 33.52 3.05 42.10
N ASN A 22 34.22 2.02 41.61
CA ASN A 22 34.28 1.73 40.18
C ASN A 22 32.95 1.21 39.64
N VAL A 23 32.28 0.28 40.35
CA VAL A 23 30.96 -0.22 39.97
C VAL A 23 29.91 0.89 40.01
N PHE A 24 29.95 1.74 41.05
CA PHE A 24 29.08 2.91 41.15
C PHE A 24 29.37 3.93 40.06
N SER A 25 30.64 4.15 39.70
CA SER A 25 31.01 5.01 38.57
C SER A 25 30.47 4.46 37.25
N VAL A 26 30.55 3.16 37.02
CA VAL A 26 30.01 2.51 35.81
C VAL A 26 28.47 2.59 35.80
N LEU A 27 27.82 2.35 36.94
CA LEU A 27 26.37 2.48 37.09
C LEU A 27 25.91 3.93 36.83
N LEU A 28 26.64 4.92 37.34
CA LEU A 28 26.37 6.33 37.06
C LEU A 28 26.52 6.62 35.57
N ILE A 29 27.55 6.10 34.89
CA ILE A 29 27.71 6.25 33.44
C ILE A 29 26.50 5.68 32.70
N PHE A 30 26.01 4.48 33.06
CA PHE A 30 24.81 3.93 32.46
C PHE A 30 23.56 4.78 32.71
N ILE A 31 23.40 5.30 33.93
CA ILE A 31 22.30 6.21 34.26
C ILE A 31 22.40 7.49 33.43
N TYR A 32 23.58 8.07 33.27
CA TYR A 32 23.80 9.25 32.42
C TYR A 32 23.51 8.95 30.95
N LEU A 33 23.94 7.81 30.41
CA LEU A 33 23.63 7.41 29.03
C LEU A 33 22.12 7.21 28.84
N LEU A 34 21.43 6.62 29.82
CA LEU A 34 19.99 6.42 29.78
C LEU A 34 19.24 7.75 29.85
N LEU A 35 19.66 8.66 30.73
CA LEU A 35 19.13 10.03 30.81
C LEU A 35 19.32 10.79 29.49
N MET A 36 20.50 10.67 28.87
CA MET A 36 20.77 11.26 27.56
C MET A 36 19.91 10.64 26.46
N ALA A 37 19.74 9.31 26.44
CA ALA A 37 18.88 8.63 25.48
C ALA A 37 17.41 9.09 25.60
N VAL A 38 16.90 9.21 26.83
CA VAL A 38 15.56 9.73 27.10
C VAL A 38 15.43 11.18 26.63
N ALA A 39 16.42 12.03 26.90
CA ALA A 39 16.40 13.42 26.44
C ALA A 39 16.34 13.54 24.91
N VAL A 40 17.18 12.79 24.20
CA VAL A 40 17.17 12.74 22.72
C VAL A 40 15.83 12.21 22.19
N PHE A 41 15.28 11.18 22.83
CA PHE A 41 13.98 10.62 22.45
C PHE A 41 12.83 11.62 22.61
N LEU A 42 12.79 12.37 23.72
CA LEU A 42 11.78 13.42 23.93
C LEU A 42 11.90 14.55 22.90
N VAL A 43 13.12 14.96 22.57
CA VAL A 43 13.36 15.96 21.51
C VAL A 43 12.91 15.43 20.15
N TYR A 44 13.23 14.16 19.82
CA TYR A 44 12.79 13.53 18.58
C TYR A 44 11.26 13.42 18.48
N GLN A 45 10.59 13.02 19.56
CA GLN A 45 9.13 13.00 19.60
C GLN A 45 8.54 14.40 19.40
N THR A 46 9.10 15.41 20.06
CA THR A 46 8.66 16.80 19.93
C THR A 46 8.78 17.27 18.47
N ILE A 47 9.93 17.03 17.82
CA ILE A 47 10.13 17.38 16.40
C ILE A 47 9.13 16.62 15.51
N THR A 48 8.89 15.34 15.77
CA THR A 48 7.96 14.52 14.99
C THR A 48 6.52 15.02 15.13
N ASP A 49 6.08 15.35 16.34
CA ASP A 49 4.76 15.94 16.62
C ASP A 49 4.58 17.30 15.93
N PHE A 50 5.63 18.14 15.92
CA PHE A 50 5.62 19.38 15.14
C PHE A 50 5.53 19.12 13.64
N ARG A 51 6.23 18.10 13.11
CA ARG A 51 6.15 17.74 11.69
C ARG A 51 4.76 17.22 11.31
N GLU A 52 4.07 16.52 12.19
CA GLU A 52 2.69 16.05 11.95
C GLU A 52 1.68 17.20 11.95
N LYS A 53 1.90 18.25 12.75
CA LYS A 53 1.04 19.44 12.79
C LYS A 53 1.19 20.36 11.57
N LEU A 54 2.24 20.18 10.76
CA LEU A 54 2.42 20.93 9.52
C LEU A 54 1.53 20.33 8.41
N LYS A 55 0.75 21.19 7.76
CA LYS A 55 -0.23 20.76 6.75
C LYS A 55 0.40 20.08 5.51
N HIS A 56 1.67 20.35 5.22
CA HIS A 56 2.40 19.81 4.06
C HIS A 56 3.89 19.58 4.37
N PRO A 57 4.27 18.49 5.06
CA PRO A 57 5.67 18.20 5.31
C PRO A 57 6.39 17.84 3.99
N VAL A 58 7.64 18.26 3.84
CA VAL A 58 8.50 17.80 2.75
C VAL A 58 8.77 16.30 2.93
N MET A 59 8.34 15.50 1.96
CA MET A 59 8.46 14.04 1.96
C MET A 59 9.68 13.62 1.15
N SER A 60 10.48 12.69 1.68
CA SER A 60 11.53 12.01 0.93
C SER A 60 10.95 10.84 0.12
N VAL A 61 11.48 10.61 -1.07
CA VAL A 61 11.15 9.42 -1.87
C VAL A 61 12.15 8.31 -1.52
N SER A 62 11.64 7.15 -1.12
CA SER A 62 12.45 5.94 -0.92
C SER A 62 11.83 4.80 -1.71
N TYR A 63 12.61 4.22 -2.61
CA TYR A 63 12.22 3.01 -3.33
C TYR A 63 12.53 1.79 -2.48
N LYS A 64 11.54 0.92 -2.30
CA LYS A 64 11.70 -0.37 -1.65
C LYS A 64 11.29 -1.44 -2.63
N GLU A 65 12.26 -2.22 -3.09
CA GLU A 65 11.99 -3.37 -3.93
C GLU A 65 11.21 -4.41 -3.11
N VAL A 66 10.14 -4.94 -3.71
CA VAL A 66 9.33 -5.99 -3.12
C VAL A 66 9.09 -7.07 -4.16
N ASP A 67 9.20 -8.33 -3.72
CA ASP A 67 9.06 -9.48 -4.61
C ASP A 67 7.60 -9.74 -5.01
N ARG A 68 6.68 -9.40 -4.10
CA ARG A 68 5.24 -9.52 -4.25
C ARG A 68 4.59 -8.29 -3.62
N TYR A 69 3.62 -7.72 -4.30
CA TYR A 69 2.76 -6.70 -3.72
C TYR A 69 1.57 -7.37 -3.03
N ASP A 70 0.87 -6.63 -2.17
CA ASP A 70 -0.51 -6.99 -1.88
C ASP A 70 -1.33 -6.76 -3.16
N ALA A 71 -2.23 -7.69 -3.49
CA ALA A 71 -3.03 -7.55 -4.69
C ALA A 71 -3.86 -6.26 -4.58
N PRO A 72 -3.64 -5.25 -5.45
CA PRO A 72 -4.39 -4.02 -5.40
C PRO A 72 -5.83 -4.31 -5.77
N GLY A 73 -6.78 -3.55 -5.25
CA GLY A 73 -8.14 -3.66 -5.74
C GLY A 73 -8.45 -2.59 -6.78
N ILE A 74 -9.19 -3.00 -7.80
CA ILE A 74 -9.60 -2.17 -8.91
C ILE A 74 -11.12 -2.00 -8.80
N ALA A 75 -11.58 -0.82 -8.43
CA ALA A 75 -12.99 -0.48 -8.43
C ALA A 75 -13.38 0.09 -9.79
N LEU A 76 -14.15 -0.64 -10.57
CA LEU A 76 -14.64 -0.24 -11.89
C LEU A 76 -16.07 0.28 -11.77
N TYR A 77 -16.40 1.33 -12.51
CA TYR A 77 -17.74 1.90 -12.58
C TYR A 77 -18.34 1.66 -13.97
N PRO A 78 -18.73 0.42 -14.29
CA PRO A 78 -19.13 0.06 -15.65
C PRO A 78 -20.49 0.65 -16.08
N GLY A 79 -21.29 1.19 -15.15
CA GLY A 79 -22.63 1.71 -15.47
C GLY A 79 -23.51 0.64 -16.11
N GLN A 80 -23.85 0.84 -17.38
CA GLN A 80 -24.64 -0.09 -18.20
C GLN A 80 -23.80 -1.20 -18.87
N ALA A 81 -22.47 -1.09 -18.84
CA ALA A 81 -21.57 -2.07 -19.41
C ALA A 81 -21.51 -3.35 -18.57
N GLN A 82 -21.36 -4.49 -19.24
CA GLN A 82 -21.26 -5.80 -18.61
C GLN A 82 -19.87 -6.39 -18.82
N LEU A 83 -19.29 -6.94 -17.74
CA LEU A 83 -18.02 -7.68 -17.83
C LEU A 83 -18.24 -8.98 -18.60
N LEU A 84 -17.58 -9.15 -19.75
CA LEU A 84 -17.64 -10.37 -20.55
C LEU A 84 -16.64 -11.42 -20.08
N SER A 85 -15.41 -11.02 -19.79
CA SER A 85 -14.33 -11.93 -19.38
C SER A 85 -13.41 -11.25 -18.40
N CYS A 86 -12.89 -12.03 -17.46
CA CYS A 86 -11.79 -11.64 -16.60
C CYS A 86 -10.83 -12.81 -16.43
N LYS A 87 -9.54 -12.57 -16.68
CA LYS A 87 -8.51 -13.58 -16.50
C LYS A 87 -7.16 -12.96 -16.14
N HIS A 88 -6.44 -13.63 -15.24
CA HIS A 88 -5.05 -13.33 -14.95
C HIS A 88 -4.15 -14.02 -15.97
N HIS A 89 -3.20 -13.27 -16.50
CA HIS A 89 -2.18 -13.75 -17.43
C HIS A 89 -0.79 -13.46 -16.88
N TYR A 90 0.16 -14.29 -17.27
CA TYR A 90 1.57 -14.15 -16.90
C TYR A 90 2.38 -14.03 -18.20
N GLU A 91 3.34 -13.11 -18.20
CA GLU A 91 4.28 -12.82 -19.30
C GLU A 91 3.68 -12.26 -20.60
N VAL A 92 2.73 -12.96 -21.24
CA VAL A 92 2.18 -12.59 -22.56
C VAL A 92 0.67 -12.72 -22.57
N ILE A 93 -0.01 -11.72 -23.14
CA ILE A 93 -1.46 -11.75 -23.36
C ILE A 93 -1.74 -12.63 -24.59
N PRO A 94 -2.45 -13.76 -24.47
CA PRO A 94 -2.84 -14.55 -25.62
C PRO A 94 -3.81 -13.75 -26.50
N PRO A 95 -3.83 -13.98 -27.82
CA PRO A 95 -4.79 -13.33 -28.71
C PRO A 95 -6.23 -13.63 -28.27
N LEU A 96 -7.12 -12.64 -28.40
CA LEU A 96 -8.52 -12.81 -28.03
C LEU A 96 -9.14 -13.92 -28.87
N ALA A 97 -9.52 -15.03 -28.22
CA ALA A 97 -10.08 -16.19 -28.93
C ALA A 97 -11.47 -15.88 -29.54
N SER A 98 -12.30 -15.11 -28.85
CA SER A 98 -13.67 -14.80 -29.28
C SER A 98 -14.12 -13.40 -28.81
N PRO A 99 -13.75 -12.32 -29.53
CA PRO A 99 -14.15 -10.97 -29.15
C PRO A 99 -15.69 -10.82 -29.16
N GLY A 100 -16.26 -10.22 -28.11
CA GLY A 100 -17.69 -9.93 -28.00
C GLY A 100 -18.57 -11.07 -27.44
N GLN A 101 -18.03 -12.28 -27.32
CA GLN A 101 -18.70 -13.37 -26.61
C GLN A 101 -18.36 -13.35 -25.12
N PRO A 102 -19.28 -13.78 -24.23
CA PRO A 102 -18.95 -14.02 -22.83
C PRO A 102 -17.83 -15.06 -22.74
N GLY A 103 -16.73 -14.68 -22.11
CA GLY A 103 -15.58 -15.55 -21.88
C GLY A 103 -15.57 -16.10 -20.45
N ASP A 104 -14.46 -16.72 -20.10
CA ASP A 104 -14.24 -17.19 -18.73
C ASP A 104 -14.06 -16.01 -17.76
N ARG A 105 -14.56 -16.17 -16.54
CA ARG A 105 -14.52 -15.19 -15.44
C ARG A 105 -13.73 -15.76 -14.27
N ASN A 106 -12.47 -16.11 -14.54
CA ASN A 106 -11.57 -16.72 -13.57
C ASN A 106 -10.82 -15.68 -12.73
N CYS A 107 -11.56 -14.70 -12.21
CA CYS A 107 -11.04 -13.67 -11.33
C CYS A 107 -11.92 -13.53 -10.09
N THR A 108 -11.31 -13.16 -8.98
CA THR A 108 -12.05 -12.73 -7.79
C THR A 108 -12.65 -11.35 -8.04
N THR A 109 -13.98 -11.29 -8.10
CA THR A 109 -14.72 -10.03 -8.27
C THR A 109 -15.84 -9.90 -7.25
N GLN A 110 -16.15 -8.68 -6.83
CA GLN A 110 -17.29 -8.38 -5.97
C GLN A 110 -18.00 -7.12 -6.44
N ARG A 111 -19.33 -7.17 -6.53
CA ARG A 111 -20.16 -6.00 -6.79
C ARG A 111 -20.60 -5.38 -5.47
N ILE A 112 -20.34 -4.09 -5.32
CA ILE A 112 -20.72 -3.32 -4.14
C ILE A 112 -21.57 -2.12 -4.56
N ASN A 113 -22.53 -1.76 -3.73
CA ASN A 113 -23.34 -0.56 -3.94
C ASN A 113 -22.98 0.48 -2.89
N TYR A 114 -22.81 1.73 -3.31
CA TYR A 114 -22.41 2.82 -2.43
C TYR A 114 -23.02 4.14 -2.87
N THR A 115 -23.10 5.08 -1.94
CA THR A 115 -23.55 6.44 -2.22
C THR A 115 -22.32 7.32 -2.42
N HIS A 116 -22.15 7.88 -3.62
CA HIS A 116 -21.01 8.73 -3.90
C HIS A 116 -21.15 10.06 -3.13
N PRO A 117 -20.12 10.52 -2.38
CA PRO A 117 -20.24 11.63 -1.43
C PRO A 117 -20.56 12.98 -2.09
N PHE A 118 -20.25 13.12 -3.38
CA PHE A 118 -20.52 14.32 -4.18
C PHE A 118 -21.75 14.17 -5.09
N SER A 119 -22.41 13.01 -5.07
CA SER A 119 -23.65 12.81 -5.81
C SER A 119 -24.85 13.09 -4.90
N ASN A 120 -25.96 13.51 -5.48
CA ASN A 120 -27.19 13.87 -4.77
C ASN A 120 -27.92 12.61 -4.24
N HIS A 121 -27.26 11.85 -3.36
CA HIS A 121 -27.68 10.57 -2.79
C HIS A 121 -27.98 9.44 -3.78
N THR A 122 -27.51 9.52 -5.03
CA THR A 122 -27.66 8.42 -5.98
C THR A 122 -26.81 7.23 -5.58
N MET A 123 -27.47 6.08 -5.39
CA MET A 123 -26.80 4.82 -5.15
C MET A 123 -26.15 4.35 -6.46
N GLN A 124 -24.82 4.27 -6.44
CA GLN A 124 -24.03 3.76 -7.57
C GLN A 124 -23.53 2.36 -7.25
N SER A 125 -23.25 1.58 -8.30
CA SER A 125 -22.65 0.25 -8.15
C SER A 125 -21.23 0.26 -8.71
N ALA A 126 -20.30 -0.33 -7.96
CA ALA A 126 -18.92 -0.54 -8.36
C ALA A 126 -18.66 -2.04 -8.48
N LEU A 127 -17.87 -2.42 -9.49
CA LEU A 127 -17.34 -3.76 -9.64
C LEU A 127 -15.89 -3.76 -9.17
N ILE A 128 -15.64 -4.43 -8.06
CA ILE A 128 -14.30 -4.59 -7.50
C ILE A 128 -13.66 -5.84 -8.09
N VAL A 129 -12.44 -5.71 -8.59
CA VAL A 129 -11.64 -6.81 -9.10
C VAL A 129 -10.32 -6.87 -8.34
N GLN A 130 -9.88 -8.08 -7.99
CA GLN A 130 -8.55 -8.32 -7.46
C GLN A 130 -7.51 -8.13 -8.58
N GLY A 131 -6.59 -7.19 -8.41
CA GLY A 131 -5.52 -6.90 -9.36
C GLY A 131 -4.33 -7.87 -9.25
N PRO A 132 -3.28 -7.64 -10.06
CA PRO A 132 -2.10 -8.50 -10.12
C PRO A 132 -1.23 -8.40 -8.85
N GLN A 133 -0.62 -9.50 -8.45
CA GLN A 133 0.18 -9.61 -7.24
C GLN A 133 1.67 -9.90 -7.52
N GLU A 134 1.95 -10.70 -8.54
CA GLU A 134 3.27 -11.24 -8.87
C GLU A 134 3.98 -10.40 -9.95
N VAL A 135 4.64 -9.32 -9.52
CA VAL A 135 5.35 -8.40 -10.42
C VAL A 135 6.51 -9.07 -11.15
N LYS A 136 7.26 -9.97 -10.49
CA LYS A 136 8.37 -10.70 -11.13
C LYS A 136 7.91 -11.58 -12.31
N LYS A 137 6.68 -12.10 -12.27
CA LYS A 137 6.10 -12.92 -13.35
C LYS A 137 5.34 -12.09 -14.39
N ARG A 138 5.42 -10.76 -14.31
CA ARG A 138 4.67 -9.83 -15.16
C ARG A 138 3.18 -10.19 -15.20
N GLU A 139 2.61 -10.44 -14.03
CA GLU A 139 1.19 -10.73 -13.91
C GLU A 139 0.35 -9.52 -14.34
N LEU A 140 -0.67 -9.78 -15.15
CA LEU A 140 -1.64 -8.79 -15.60
C LEU A 140 -3.04 -9.36 -15.54
N VAL A 141 -4.03 -8.50 -15.29
CA VAL A 141 -5.44 -8.87 -15.33
C VAL A 141 -6.07 -8.33 -16.61
N PHE A 142 -6.64 -9.22 -17.42
CA PHE A 142 -7.34 -8.86 -18.64
C PHE A 142 -8.83 -8.76 -18.35
N LEU A 143 -9.42 -7.59 -18.63
CA LEU A 143 -10.82 -7.27 -18.39
C LEU A 143 -11.50 -6.91 -19.70
N GLN A 144 -12.52 -7.66 -20.09
CA GLN A 144 -13.30 -7.40 -21.29
C GLN A 144 -14.70 -6.95 -20.92
N PHE A 145 -15.17 -5.85 -21.52
CA PHE A 145 -16.52 -5.32 -21.31
C PHE A 145 -17.32 -5.28 -22.60
N ARG A 146 -18.64 -5.38 -22.47
CA ARG A 146 -19.60 -5.12 -23.55
C ARG A 146 -20.57 -4.06 -23.12
N LEU A 147 -20.75 -3.07 -23.98
CA LEU A 147 -21.79 -2.07 -23.89
C LEU A 147 -22.65 -2.19 -25.15
N ASN A 148 -23.95 -2.40 -24.99
CA ASN A 148 -24.84 -2.61 -26.13
C ASN A 148 -25.23 -1.29 -26.79
N GLN A 149 -25.67 -0.30 -26.00
CA GLN A 149 -26.08 1.02 -26.45
C GLN A 149 -25.67 2.03 -25.37
N SER A 150 -25.21 3.20 -25.80
CA SER A 150 -24.92 4.34 -24.94
C SER A 150 -25.65 5.56 -25.48
N SER A 151 -26.30 6.33 -24.61
CA SER A 151 -26.76 7.68 -24.93
C SER A 151 -25.64 8.72 -24.78
N GLU A 152 -24.46 8.31 -24.31
CA GLU A 152 -23.30 9.17 -24.14
C GLU A 152 -22.43 9.17 -25.40
N ASP A 153 -21.86 10.33 -25.72
CA ASP A 153 -21.00 10.53 -26.89
C ASP A 153 -19.67 9.76 -26.81
N PHE A 154 -19.35 9.18 -25.64
CA PHE A 154 -18.13 8.44 -25.39
C PHE A 154 -18.41 7.13 -24.64
N SER A 155 -17.65 6.09 -24.97
CA SER A 155 -17.65 4.83 -24.21
C SER A 155 -16.41 4.82 -23.31
N ALA A 156 -16.63 5.14 -22.03
CA ALA A 156 -15.61 5.14 -21.00
C ALA A 156 -16.09 4.36 -19.77
N ILE A 157 -15.15 3.77 -19.04
CA ILE A 157 -15.40 3.14 -17.74
C ILE A 157 -14.40 3.77 -16.79
N ASP A 158 -14.91 4.45 -15.77
CA ASP A 158 -14.06 5.00 -14.72
C ASP A 158 -13.56 3.88 -13.81
N TYR A 159 -12.37 4.06 -13.26
CA TYR A 159 -11.82 3.13 -12.30
C TYR A 159 -11.06 3.84 -11.18
N LEU A 160 -11.03 3.22 -10.01
CA LEU A 160 -10.18 3.60 -8.88
C LEU A 160 -9.29 2.43 -8.48
N LEU A 161 -8.07 2.76 -8.07
CA LEU A 161 -7.12 1.80 -7.55
C LEU A 161 -6.94 2.02 -6.05
N PHE A 162 -6.85 0.92 -5.31
CA PHE A 162 -6.54 0.95 -3.89
C PHE A 162 -5.51 -0.12 -3.53
N SER A 163 -4.79 0.12 -2.42
CA SER A 163 -3.57 -0.60 -2.06
C SER A 163 -3.75 -2.10 -1.90
N SER A 164 -4.86 -2.53 -1.29
CA SER A 164 -5.09 -3.95 -0.98
C SER A 164 -6.56 -4.32 -1.15
N PHE A 165 -6.82 -5.30 -2.01
CA PHE A 165 -8.12 -5.93 -2.18
C PHE A 165 -8.62 -6.55 -0.87
N GLN A 166 -7.76 -7.29 -0.18
CA GLN A 166 -8.14 -8.02 1.03
C GLN A 166 -8.51 -7.08 2.19
N GLU A 167 -7.73 -6.02 2.40
CA GLU A 167 -8.01 -5.02 3.43
C GLU A 167 -9.35 -4.32 3.18
N PHE A 168 -9.61 -3.97 1.92
CA PHE A 168 -10.89 -3.38 1.51
C PHE A 168 -12.06 -4.33 1.79
N MET A 169 -11.93 -5.59 1.38
CA MET A 169 -12.97 -6.60 1.57
C MET A 169 -13.27 -6.84 3.06
N GLN A 170 -12.23 -6.93 3.90
CA GLN A 170 -12.40 -7.08 5.34
C GLN A 170 -13.15 -5.89 5.96
N ARG A 171 -12.75 -4.66 5.59
CA ARG A 171 -13.39 -3.44 6.07
C ARG A 171 -14.84 -3.33 5.58
N TRP A 172 -15.09 -3.67 4.32
CA TRP A 172 -16.43 -3.65 3.72
C TRP A 172 -17.37 -4.67 4.38
N LEU A 173 -16.93 -5.92 4.55
CA LEU A 173 -17.72 -6.97 5.21
C LEU A 173 -18.03 -6.64 6.68
N SER A 174 -17.10 -5.96 7.37
CA SER A 174 -17.31 -5.55 8.77
C SER A 174 -18.25 -4.36 8.94
N ARG A 175 -18.49 -3.58 7.88
CA ARG A 175 -19.21 -2.30 7.94
C ARG A 175 -20.44 -2.38 7.06
N SER A 176 -21.52 -2.90 7.63
CA SER A 176 -22.82 -3.11 6.96
C SER A 176 -23.47 -1.85 6.37
N THR A 177 -22.98 -0.63 6.67
CA THR A 177 -23.60 0.63 6.19
C THR A 177 -22.67 1.85 6.36
N GLY A 178 -21.51 1.86 5.68
CA GLY A 178 -20.63 3.04 5.65
C GLY A 178 -20.34 3.52 4.23
N PRO A 179 -20.16 4.83 3.97
CA PRO A 179 -19.65 5.29 2.68
C PRO A 179 -18.30 4.63 2.41
N ILE A 180 -18.01 4.36 1.13
CA ILE A 180 -16.67 3.93 0.69
C ILE A 180 -15.69 5.07 1.03
N SER A 181 -15.14 5.04 2.24
CA SER A 181 -13.96 5.81 2.59
C SER A 181 -12.76 4.99 2.13
N CYS A 182 -12.62 4.89 0.82
CA CYS A 182 -11.31 4.61 0.25
C CYS A 182 -10.48 5.83 0.61
N ARG A 183 -9.44 5.64 1.42
CA ARG A 183 -8.32 6.57 1.44
C ARG A 183 -7.66 6.40 0.06
N ALA A 184 -8.25 7.01 -0.96
CA ALA A 184 -7.80 6.96 -2.34
C ALA A 184 -6.49 7.73 -2.37
N HIS A 185 -5.39 7.04 -2.12
CA HIS A 185 -4.08 7.69 -2.10
C HIS A 185 -3.62 8.08 -3.50
N VAL A 186 -4.25 7.55 -4.56
CA VAL A 186 -4.10 8.06 -5.93
C VAL A 186 -5.39 7.75 -6.71
N VAL A 187 -6.14 8.77 -7.08
CA VAL A 187 -7.20 8.65 -8.10
C VAL A 187 -6.52 8.77 -9.46
N LEU A 188 -6.10 7.64 -10.04
CA LEU A 188 -5.71 7.60 -11.45
C LEU A 188 -7.00 7.50 -12.27
N ASN A 189 -7.60 8.65 -12.57
CA ASN A 189 -8.71 8.69 -13.51
C ASN A 189 -8.12 8.61 -14.91
N THR A 190 -7.99 7.41 -15.47
CA THR A 190 -7.72 7.27 -16.91
C THR A 190 -8.95 6.66 -17.57
N GLY A 191 -9.57 7.41 -18.47
CA GLY A 191 -10.66 6.87 -19.28
C GLY A 191 -10.09 5.86 -20.26
N VAL A 192 -10.50 4.59 -20.15
CA VAL A 192 -10.20 3.59 -21.18
C VAL A 192 -11.22 3.75 -22.30
N LYS A 193 -10.76 4.17 -23.49
CA LYS A 193 -11.61 4.24 -24.68
C LYS A 193 -11.95 2.83 -25.15
N VAL A 194 -13.22 2.47 -25.09
CA VAL A 194 -13.71 1.18 -25.61
C VAL A 194 -13.80 1.27 -27.14
N GLY A 195 -12.92 0.56 -27.84
CA GLY A 195 -12.92 0.49 -29.31
C GLY A 195 -14.02 -0.43 -29.83
N ASN A 196 -14.72 -0.01 -30.88
CA ASN A 196 -15.69 -0.84 -31.58
C ASN A 196 -14.94 -1.91 -32.39
N GLY A 197 -15.33 -3.18 -32.28
CA GLY A 197 -14.57 -4.36 -32.76
C GLY A 197 -14.46 -4.54 -34.28
N SER A 198 -14.30 -3.47 -35.06
CA SER A 198 -14.24 -3.51 -36.53
C SER A 198 -13.00 -2.80 -37.11
N GLY A 199 -11.85 -2.82 -36.43
CA GLY A 199 -10.58 -2.33 -36.97
C GLY A 199 -9.37 -3.09 -36.41
N PRO A 200 -8.27 -3.21 -37.17
CA PRO A 200 -7.09 -3.95 -36.73
C PRO A 200 -6.46 -3.28 -35.49
N ALA A 201 -5.99 -4.12 -34.55
CA ALA A 201 -5.29 -3.67 -33.35
C ALA A 201 -4.03 -2.89 -33.75
N GLN A 202 -4.05 -1.57 -33.52
CA GLN A 202 -2.89 -0.73 -33.75
C GLN A 202 -1.95 -0.86 -32.56
N ASP A 203 -0.85 -1.57 -32.81
CA ASP A 203 0.25 -1.81 -31.88
C ASP A 203 0.83 -0.46 -31.42
N ARG A 204 0.56 -0.07 -30.17
CA ARG A 204 1.22 1.09 -29.55
C ARG A 204 2.50 0.59 -28.91
N GLY A 205 3.61 0.76 -29.64
CA GLY A 205 4.95 0.52 -29.13
C GLY A 205 5.20 1.26 -27.83
N TYR A 206 5.80 0.55 -26.86
CA TYR A 206 6.36 1.13 -25.65
C TYR A 206 7.49 2.10 -26.03
N PRO A 207 7.60 3.30 -25.40
CA PRO A 207 8.77 4.13 -25.56
C PRO A 207 9.97 3.50 -24.83
N GLU A 208 11.07 3.28 -25.56
CA GLU A 208 12.35 2.87 -24.98
C GLU A 208 12.91 3.95 -24.03
N PRO A 209 13.56 3.58 -22.91
CA PRO A 209 14.21 4.52 -22.03
C PRO A 209 15.49 5.08 -22.69
N GLY A 210 15.49 6.39 -22.94
CA GLY A 210 16.61 7.13 -23.51
C GLY A 210 17.90 7.02 -22.69
N GLY A 211 19.00 6.81 -23.40
CA GLY A 211 20.36 6.75 -22.87
C GLY A 211 20.91 8.10 -22.39
N PRO A 212 22.15 8.11 -21.86
CA PRO A 212 22.67 9.19 -21.03
C PRO A 212 23.06 10.44 -21.84
N LEU A 213 22.73 11.59 -21.27
CA LEU A 213 23.14 12.91 -21.77
C LEU A 213 24.62 13.16 -21.42
N HIS A 214 25.39 13.49 -22.45
CA HIS A 214 26.75 14.03 -22.38
C HIS A 214 26.74 15.55 -22.23
#